data_AF-A0A7Z9UE01-F1
#
_entry.id   AF-A0A7Z9UE01-F1
#
_cell.length_a   1.000
_cell.length_b   1.000
_cell.length_c   1.000
_cell.angle_alpha   90.00
_cell.angle_beta   90.00
_cell.angle_gamma   90.00
#
_symmetry.space_group_name_H-M   'P 1'
#
loop_
_entity.id
_entity.type
_entity.pdbx_description
1 polymer ?
#
loop_
_entity_poly.entity_id
_entity_poly.type
_entity_poly.pdbx_seq_one_letter_code
_entity_poly.pdbx_strand_id
1 'polypeptide(L)' 'DELSKNVSGNASDPKVQALLTFATTVVNTRGDVADSDIEKARSAGVTDAELVEVVASVAINTYTNYFNHIAQTKIDF' A
#
# COMPACT_ATOMS: atom_id res chain seq x y z
N ASP A 1 -5.15 12.14 -16.54
CA ASP A 1 -6.23 11.31 -16.00
C ASP A 1 -5.86 10.90 -14.58
N GLU A 2 -6.77 11.00 -13.62
CA GLU A 2 -6.51 10.63 -12.20
C GLU A 2 -6.05 9.17 -12.05
N LEU A 3 -6.55 8.29 -12.93
CA LEU A 3 -6.20 6.87 -13.00
C LEU A 3 -4.69 6.62 -13.20
N SER A 4 -4.03 7.37 -14.09
CA SER A 4 -2.60 7.15 -14.36
C SER A 4 -1.70 7.61 -13.20
N LYS A 5 -2.13 8.63 -12.45
CA LYS A 5 -1.43 9.08 -11.24
C LYS A 5 -1.54 8.04 -10.12
N ASN A 6 -2.74 7.50 -9.89
CA ASN A 6 -2.98 6.44 -8.91
C ASN A 6 -2.17 5.18 -9.20
N VAL A 7 -2.05 4.80 -10.48
CA VAL A 7 -1.21 3.65 -10.90
C VAL A 7 0.28 3.90 -10.65
N SER A 8 0.74 5.15 -10.76
CA SER A 8 2.16 5.46 -10.59
C SER A 8 2.65 5.54 -9.14
N GLY A 9 1.75 5.52 -8.15
CA GLY A 9 2.11 5.60 -6.73
C GLY A 9 2.76 6.93 -6.31
N ASN A 10 2.51 8.02 -7.06
CA ASN A 10 3.08 9.33 -6.79
C ASN A 10 2.01 10.32 -6.31
N ALA A 11 2.30 11.03 -5.22
CA ALA A 11 1.46 12.07 -4.63
C ALA A 11 2.28 13.34 -4.36
N SER A 12 1.65 14.51 -4.49
CA SER A 12 2.28 15.80 -4.19
C SER A 12 2.33 16.12 -2.70
N ASP A 13 1.43 15.52 -1.91
CA ASP A 13 1.47 15.61 -0.45
C ASP A 13 2.53 14.63 0.09
N PRO A 14 3.55 15.11 0.82
CA PRO A 14 4.60 14.25 1.38
C PRO A 14 4.09 13.14 2.29
N LYS A 15 3.00 13.39 3.06
CA LYS A 15 2.41 12.39 3.95
C LYS A 15 1.73 11.29 3.14
N VAL A 16 0.99 11.67 2.09
CA VAL A 16 0.36 10.71 1.18
C VAL A 16 1.42 9.89 0.43
N GLN A 17 2.50 10.54 -0.03
CA GLN A 17 3.61 9.82 -0.67
C GLN A 17 4.26 8.81 0.28
N ALA A 18 4.41 9.16 1.56
CA ALA A 18 4.96 8.26 2.57
C ALA A 18 4.05 7.03 2.79
N LEU A 19 2.73 7.21 2.83
CA LEU A 19 1.77 6.11 2.92
C LEU A 19 1.83 5.18 1.70
N LEU A 20 1.91 5.74 0.49
CA LEU A 20 2.05 4.96 -0.75
C LEU A 20 3.36 4.16 -0.75
N THR A 21 4.45 4.80 -0.35
CA THR A 21 5.78 4.17 -0.24
C THR A 21 5.74 3.04 0.78
N PHE A 22 5.14 3.26 1.95
CA PHE A 22 5.00 2.24 2.99
C PHE A 22 4.16 1.05 2.50
N ALA A 23 3.03 1.28 1.82
CA ALA A 23 2.22 0.23 1.24
C ALA A 23 3.02 -0.63 0.23
N THR A 24 3.78 0.02 -0.66
CA THR A 24 4.66 -0.66 -1.61
C THR A 24 5.73 -1.49 -0.88
N THR A 25 6.34 -0.95 0.18
CA THR A 25 7.32 -1.68 1.00
C THR A 25 6.70 -2.92 1.64
N VAL A 26 5.51 -2.82 2.25
CA VAL A 26 4.80 -3.96 2.85
C VAL A 26 4.57 -5.07 1.82
N VAL A 27 4.09 -4.72 0.63
CA VAL A 27 3.85 -5.69 -0.46
C VAL A 27 5.15 -6.37 -0.90
N ASN A 28 6.19 -5.59 -1.16
CA ASN A 28 7.46 -6.12 -1.70
C ASN A 28 8.21 -6.99 -0.69
N THR A 29 8.16 -6.62 0.60
CA THR A 29 8.80 -7.35 1.69
C THR A 29 7.92 -8.45 2.28
N ARG A 30 6.67 -8.56 1.81
CA ARG A 30 5.66 -9.47 2.37
C ARG A 30 5.46 -9.28 3.88
N GLY A 31 5.50 -8.03 4.32
CA GLY A 31 5.31 -7.63 5.71
C GLY A 31 6.58 -7.60 6.56
N ASP A 32 7.73 -8.05 6.04
CA ASP A 32 9.04 -7.92 6.73
C ASP A 32 9.61 -6.51 6.54
N VAL A 33 8.94 -5.52 7.15
CA VAL A 33 9.28 -4.11 7.02
C VAL A 33 10.34 -3.73 8.06
N ALA A 34 11.43 -3.10 7.60
CA ALA A 34 12.47 -2.60 8.48
C ALA A 34 11.99 -1.40 9.31
N ASP A 35 12.45 -1.30 10.55
CA ASP A 35 12.17 -0.16 11.44
C ASP A 35 12.49 1.19 10.79
N SER A 36 13.55 1.24 9.98
CA SER A 36 13.93 2.46 9.26
C SER A 36 12.86 2.96 8.29
N ASP A 37 12.04 2.09 7.72
CA ASP A 37 10.97 2.49 6.81
C ASP A 37 9.72 2.96 7.56
N ILE A 38 9.46 2.39 8.74
CA ILE A 38 8.44 2.89 9.67
C ILE A 38 8.81 4.30 10.14
N GLU A 39 10.07 4.52 10.53
CA GLU A 39 10.56 5.82 10.98
C GLU A 39 10.52 6.89 9.87
N LYS A 40 10.83 6.52 8.62
CA LYS A 40 10.66 7.42 7.46
C LYS A 40 9.20 7.86 7.29
N ALA A 41 8.25 6.94 7.44
CA ALA A 41 6.83 7.27 7.35
C ALA A 41 6.40 8.22 8.48
N ARG A 42 6.80 7.93 9.72
CA ARG A 42 6.53 8.80 10.88
C ARG A 42 7.12 10.20 10.71
N SER A 43 8.32 10.30 10.15
CA SER A 43 8.97 11.59 9.85
C SER A 43 8.19 12.46 8.86
N ALA A 44 7.32 11.85 8.03
CA ALA A 44 6.40 12.56 7.14
C ALA A 44 5.05 12.89 7.80
N GLY A 45 4.89 12.65 9.10
CA GLY A 45 3.66 12.90 9.85
C GLY A 45 2.62 11.78 9.78
N VAL A 46 3.03 10.57 9.36
CA VAL A 46 2.18 9.37 9.40
C VAL A 46 2.08 8.86 10.84
N THR A 47 0.86 8.58 11.27
CA THR A 47 0.55 8.03 12.59
C THR A 47 0.56 6.51 12.59
N ASP A 48 0.73 5.89 13.76
CA ASP A 48 0.66 4.44 13.89
C ASP A 48 -0.71 3.88 13.46
N ALA A 49 -1.79 4.62 13.67
CA ALA A 49 -3.13 4.24 13.22
C ALA A 49 -3.21 4.15 11.69
N GLU A 50 -2.63 5.13 10.98
CA GLU A 50 -2.57 5.13 9.52
C GLU A 50 -1.67 4.01 8.98
N LEU A 51 -0.57 3.68 9.67
CA LEU A 51 0.27 2.51 9.32
C LEU A 51 -0.53 1.21 9.42
N VAL A 52 -1.29 1.03 10.50
CA VAL A 52 -2.17 -0.14 10.68
C VAL A 52 -3.24 -0.21 9.59
N GLU A 53 -3.85 0.93 9.23
CA GLU A 53 -4.83 1.00 8.16
C GLU A 53 -4.24 0.61 6.79
N VAL A 54 -3.02 1.03 6.49
CA VAL A 54 -2.30 0.61 5.28
C VAL A 54 -2.06 -0.90 5.29
N VAL A 55 -1.61 -1.48 6.41
CA VAL A 55 -1.41 -2.93 6.51
C VAL A 55 -2.72 -3.69 6.29
N ALA A 56 -3.82 -3.24 6.89
CA ALA A 56 -5.14 -3.83 6.70
C ALA A 56 -5.58 -3.76 5.22
N SER A 57 -5.37 -2.62 4.57
CA SER A 57 -5.68 -2.41 3.16
C SER A 57 -4.84 -3.30 2.23
N VAL A 58 -3.55 -3.46 2.52
CA VAL A 58 -2.67 -4.37 1.78
C VAL A 58 -3.11 -5.82 1.97
N ALA A 59 -3.47 -6.22 3.19
CA ALA A 59 -3.92 -7.57 3.49
C ALA A 59 -5.21 -7.93 2.73
N ILE A 60 -6.23 -7.05 2.76
CA ILE A 60 -7.50 -7.32 2.05
C ILE A 60 -7.31 -7.36 0.54
N ASN A 61 -6.49 -6.46 -0.02
CA ASN A 61 -6.16 -6.48 -1.46
C ASN A 61 -5.38 -7.73 -1.85
N THR A 62 -4.43 -8.17 -1.02
CA THR A 62 -3.67 -9.40 -1.28
C THR A 62 -4.58 -10.62 -1.25
N TYR A 63 -5.46 -10.71 -0.25
CA TYR A 63 -6.44 -11.77 -0.12
C TYR A 63 -7.36 -11.85 -1.35
N THR A 64 -7.97 -10.73 -1.75
CA THR A 64 -8.90 -10.71 -2.89
C THR A 64 -8.19 -10.99 -4.21
N ASN A 65 -6.97 -10.47 -4.41
CA ASN A 65 -6.17 -10.77 -5.60
C ASN A 65 -5.85 -12.27 -5.70
N TYR A 66 -5.41 -12.88 -4.60
CA TYR A 66 -5.09 -14.31 -4.59
C TYR A 66 -6.33 -15.17 -4.80
N PHE A 67 -7.43 -14.81 -4.14
CA PHE A 67 -8.70 -15.49 -4.31
C PHE A 67 -9.16 -15.46 -5.77
N ASN A 68 -9.15 -14.28 -6.40
CA ASN A 68 -9.54 -14.12 -7.81
C ASN A 68 -8.62 -14.89 -8.77
N HIS A 69 -7.31 -14.89 -8.53
CA HIS A 69 -6.38 -15.68 -9.34
C HIS A 69 -6.63 -17.19 -9.24
N ILE A 70 -6.91 -17.70 -8.03
CA ILE A 70 -7.21 -19.12 -7.81
C ILE A 70 -8.56 -19.50 -8.43
N ALA A 71 -9.57 -18.66 -8.25
CA ALA A 71 -10.91 -18.87 -8.80
C ALA A 71 -10.99 -18.70 -10.33
N GLN A 72 -9.92 -18.19 -10.96
CA GLN A 72 -9.91 -17.76 -12.37
C GLN A 72 -11.09 -16.84 -12.70
N THR A 73 -11.41 -15.94 -11.76
CA THR A 73 -12.51 -14.97 -11.92
C THR A 73 -12.27 -14.19 -13.22
N LYS A 74 -13.24 -14.24 -14.14
CA LYS A 74 -13.17 -13.41 -15.35
C LYS A 74 -13.30 -11.95 -14.95
N ILE A 75 -12.49 -11.14 -15.59
CA ILE A 75 -12.59 -9.69 -15.47
C ILE A 75 -13.76 -9.25 -16.36
N ASP A 76 -14.79 -8.67 -15.74
CA ASP A 76 -16.07 -8.35 -16.40
C ASP A 76 -16.13 -6.91 -16.95
N PHE A 77 -14.99 -6.25 -17.12
CA PHE A 77 -14.86 -4.85 -17.57
C PHE A 77 -14.18 -4.73 -18.92
#